data_AF-T1GWU8-F1
#
_entry.id   AF-T1GWU8-F1
#
_cell.length_a   1.000
_cell.length_b   1.000
_cell.length_c   1.000
_cell.angle_alpha   90.00
_cell.angle_beta   90.00
_cell.angle_gamma   90.00
#
_symmetry.space_group_name_H-M   'P 1'
#
loop_
_entity.id
_entity.type
_entity.pdbx_description
1 polymer ?
#
loop_
_entity_poly.entity_id
_entity_poly.type
_entity_poly.pdbx_seq_one_letter_code
_entity_poly.pdbx_strand_id
1 'polypeptide(L)'
;MISYLDEVIPNPKQRSQKWKSTSVRIEKWGIEGEYCSGEYFANNFCGYVSFEETCKTLPDKCLSLEIGPTGQLFKIVEQILPNGVHFALGQRENPKAVELFLNTLKEARQHGLVFDQQRLDTILEY
;
A
#
# COMPACT_ATOMS: atom_id res chain seq x y z
N MET A 1 3.70 25.79 -0.50
CA MET A 1 3.68 24.31 -0.52
C MET A 1 2.86 23.82 -1.71
N ILE A 2 1.56 24.12 -1.77
CA ILE A 2 0.70 23.75 -2.91
C ILE A 2 1.27 24.27 -4.24
N SER A 3 1.65 25.55 -4.30
CA SER A 3 2.28 26.15 -5.50
C SER A 3 3.49 25.36 -6.04
N TYR A 4 4.31 24.78 -5.16
CA TYR A 4 5.43 23.94 -5.56
C TYR A 4 4.98 22.55 -6.03
N LEU A 5 3.97 21.97 -5.37
CA LEU A 5 3.42 20.68 -5.78
C LEU A 5 2.71 20.76 -7.14
N ASP A 6 2.10 21.90 -7.46
CA ASP A 6 1.46 22.13 -8.76
C ASP A 6 2.50 22.25 -9.89
N GLU A 7 3.69 22.80 -9.60
CA GLU A 7 4.81 22.80 -10.54
C GLU A 7 5.36 21.38 -10.78
N VAL A 8 5.41 20.55 -9.74
CA VAL A 8 5.87 19.15 -9.82
C VAL A 8 4.82 18.24 -10.46
N ILE A 9 3.53 18.53 -10.27
CA ILE A 9 2.38 17.74 -10.73
C ILE A 9 1.45 18.63 -11.59
N PRO A 10 1.93 19.13 -12.74
CA PRO A 10 1.18 20.10 -13.54
C PRO A 10 -0.08 19.50 -14.19
N ASN A 11 -0.13 18.17 -14.34
CA ASN A 11 -1.26 17.46 -14.93
C ASN A 11 -1.68 16.30 -14.01
N PRO A 12 -2.48 16.57 -12.95
CA PRO A 12 -2.93 15.55 -12.02
C PRO A 12 -3.65 14.40 -12.73
N LYS A 13 -3.28 13.16 -12.40
CA LYS A 13 -3.91 11.96 -12.95
C LYS A 13 -5.05 11.50 -12.04
N GLN A 14 -6.13 11.04 -12.67
CA GLN A 14 -7.26 10.46 -11.95
C GLN A 14 -6.83 9.17 -11.23
N ARG A 15 -7.24 9.02 -9.97
CA ARG A 15 -7.01 7.82 -9.18
C ARG A 15 -7.98 6.73 -9.59
N SER A 16 -7.49 5.50 -9.68
CA SER A 16 -8.38 4.35 -9.89
C SER A 16 -9.17 4.03 -8.62
N GLN A 17 -10.35 3.43 -8.78
CA GLN A 17 -11.18 2.94 -7.66
C GLN A 17 -10.50 1.88 -6.79
N LYS A 18 -9.41 1.27 -7.28
CA LYS A 18 -8.56 0.34 -6.52
C LYS A 18 -7.71 1.04 -5.47
N TRP A 19 -7.40 2.33 -5.64
CA TRP A 19 -6.62 3.12 -4.69
C TRP A 19 -7.55 3.79 -3.67
N LYS A 20 -7.76 3.12 -2.54
CA LYS A 20 -8.51 3.68 -1.41
C LYS A 20 -7.67 4.77 -0.71
N SER A 21 -8.21 5.99 -0.61
CA SER A 21 -7.49 7.08 0.04
C SER A 21 -7.63 6.97 1.55
N THR A 22 -6.52 7.15 2.27
CA THR A 22 -6.51 7.29 3.72
C THR A 22 -6.40 8.75 4.17
N SER A 23 -6.09 9.69 3.28
CA SER A 23 -6.01 11.12 3.59
C SER A 23 -7.34 11.85 3.40
N VAL A 24 -8.24 11.29 2.60
CA VAL A 24 -9.57 11.83 2.33
C VAL A 24 -10.60 10.87 2.92
N ARG A 25 -11.60 11.41 3.63
CA ARG A 25 -12.69 10.60 4.21
C ARG A 25 -13.50 9.90 3.10
N ILE A 26 -14.06 8.72 3.42
CA ILE A 26 -14.74 7.85 2.45
C ILE A 26 -15.85 8.59 1.71
N GLU A 27 -16.63 9.42 2.41
CA GLU A 27 -17.76 10.17 1.84
C GLU A 27 -17.32 11.19 0.79
N LYS A 28 -16.04 11.57 0.80
CA LYS A 28 -15.44 12.60 -0.06
C LYS A 28 -14.52 12.05 -1.14
N TRP A 29 -14.36 10.72 -1.25
CA TRP A 29 -13.45 10.12 -2.25
C TRP A 29 -13.76 10.53 -3.69
N GLY A 30 -15.04 10.71 -4.05
CA GLY A 30 -15.46 11.12 -5.39
C GLY A 30 -15.44 12.64 -5.64
N ILE A 31 -14.94 13.44 -4.68
CA ILE A 31 -14.90 14.90 -4.79
C ILE A 31 -13.46 15.37 -4.58
N GLU A 32 -12.94 15.18 -3.37
CA GLU A 32 -11.59 15.63 -2.97
C GLU A 32 -10.52 14.55 -3.22
N GLY A 33 -10.96 13.30 -3.36
CA GLY A 33 -10.09 12.17 -3.58
C GLY A 33 -9.92 11.79 -5.04
N GLU A 34 -10.46 12.50 -6.02
CA GLU A 34 -10.51 11.91 -7.37
C GLU A 34 -9.14 11.92 -8.09
N TYR A 35 -8.28 12.90 -7.80
CA TYR A 35 -7.01 13.10 -8.53
C TYR A 35 -5.79 13.07 -7.60
N CYS A 36 -4.64 12.64 -8.13
CA CYS A 36 -3.33 12.82 -7.50
C CYS A 36 -2.83 14.25 -7.70
N SER A 37 -3.54 15.25 -7.17
CA SER A 37 -3.19 16.66 -7.31
C SER A 37 -2.23 17.15 -6.21
N GLY A 38 -1.68 18.35 -6.40
CA GLY A 38 -0.91 19.03 -5.36
C GLY A 38 -1.71 19.21 -4.07
N GLU A 39 -3.01 19.54 -4.16
CA GLU A 39 -3.87 19.64 -2.98
C GLU A 39 -4.07 18.29 -2.29
N TYR A 40 -4.23 17.20 -3.06
CA TYR A 40 -4.40 15.86 -2.49
C TYR A 40 -3.17 15.43 -1.67
N PHE A 41 -1.95 15.66 -2.19
CA PHE A 41 -0.72 15.34 -1.48
C PHE A 41 -0.46 16.30 -0.31
N ALA A 42 -0.80 17.58 -0.44
CA ALA A 42 -0.76 18.52 0.67
C ALA A 42 -1.70 18.10 1.80
N ASN A 43 -2.93 17.67 1.47
CA ASN A 43 -3.89 17.14 2.42
C ASN A 43 -3.39 15.84 3.07
N ASN A 44 -2.73 14.95 2.33
CA ASN A 44 -2.11 13.77 2.95
C ASN A 44 -1.02 14.12 3.95
N PHE A 45 -0.21 15.15 3.67
CA PHE A 45 0.88 15.57 4.56
C PHE A 45 0.37 16.31 5.81
N CYS A 46 -0.60 17.21 5.66
CA CYS A 46 -1.10 18.04 6.76
C CYS A 46 -2.30 17.44 7.49
N GLY A 47 -3.00 16.50 6.87
CA GLY A 47 -4.26 15.95 7.34
C GLY A 47 -4.12 14.67 8.13
N TYR A 48 -5.26 14.15 8.58
CA TYR A 48 -5.35 12.90 9.32
C TYR A 48 -5.33 11.69 8.38
N VAL A 49 -4.72 10.60 8.87
CA VAL A 49 -4.70 9.31 8.16
C VAL A 49 -5.80 8.40 8.71
N SER A 50 -6.86 8.22 7.94
CA SER A 50 -8.03 7.38 8.24
C SER A 50 -7.76 5.91 7.89
N PHE A 51 -6.66 5.34 8.40
CA PHE A 51 -6.17 4.01 8.01
C PHE A 51 -7.16 2.89 8.36
N GLU A 52 -7.58 2.80 9.63
CA GLU A 52 -8.47 1.74 10.10
C GLU A 52 -9.83 1.76 9.38
N GLU A 53 -10.44 2.94 9.27
CA GLU A 53 -11.72 3.13 8.57
C GLU A 53 -11.62 2.68 7.11
N THR A 54 -10.51 3.02 6.44
CA THR A 54 -10.26 2.62 5.06
C THR A 54 -10.06 1.11 4.94
N CYS A 55 -9.29 0.49 5.84
CA CYS A 55 -9.07 -0.97 5.84
C CYS A 55 -10.37 -1.74 6.04
N LYS A 56 -11.29 -1.24 6.86
CA LYS A 56 -12.63 -1.85 7.07
C LYS A 56 -13.51 -1.88 5.80
N THR A 57 -13.15 -1.14 4.75
CA THR A 57 -13.82 -1.22 3.43
C THR A 57 -13.34 -2.37 2.55
N LEU A 58 -12.24 -3.03 2.93
CA LEU A 58 -11.67 -4.14 2.17
C LEU A 58 -12.46 -5.44 2.42
N PRO A 59 -12.34 -6.43 1.53
CA PRO A 59 -12.93 -7.75 1.76
C PRO A 59 -12.40 -8.38 3.04
N ASP A 60 -13.30 -8.98 3.82
CA ASP A 60 -12.99 -9.66 5.10
C ASP A 60 -11.92 -10.75 4.95
N LYS A 61 -12.01 -11.55 3.88
CA LYS A 61 -11.01 -12.54 3.49
C LYS A 61 -10.15 -11.98 2.37
N CYS A 62 -9.08 -11.28 2.73
CA CYS A 62 -8.12 -10.75 1.76
C CYS A 62 -6.69 -11.21 2.07
N LEU A 63 -5.86 -11.22 1.02
CA LEU A 63 -4.41 -11.33 1.14
C LEU A 63 -3.82 -9.92 1.05
N SER A 64 -3.02 -9.51 2.03
CA SER A 64 -2.34 -8.21 2.02
C SER A 64 -0.83 -8.35 2.10
N LEU A 65 -0.11 -7.53 1.34
CA LEU A 65 1.34 -7.40 1.41
C LEU A 65 1.70 -5.98 1.86
N GLU A 66 2.38 -5.83 2.99
CA GLU A 66 2.95 -4.55 3.41
C GLU A 66 4.22 -4.27 2.60
N ILE A 67 4.17 -3.21 1.81
CA ILE A 67 5.32 -2.67 1.09
C ILE A 67 5.95 -1.59 1.97
N GLY A 68 7.03 -1.95 2.66
CA GLY A 68 7.75 -1.05 3.54
C GLY A 68 9.02 -1.69 4.10
N PRO A 69 9.96 -0.90 4.63
CA PRO A 69 11.26 -1.40 5.07
C PRO A 69 11.21 -2.19 6.39
N THR A 70 10.13 -2.08 7.18
CA THR A 70 10.14 -2.51 8.58
C THR A 70 9.07 -3.54 8.95
N GLY A 71 7.93 -3.60 8.25
CA GLY A 71 6.82 -4.47 8.63
C GLY A 71 6.11 -3.99 9.90
N GLN A 72 5.79 -2.70 10.00
CA GLN A 72 5.16 -2.15 11.21
C GLN A 72 3.64 -2.21 11.15
N LEU A 73 3.06 -2.09 9.96
CA LEU A 73 1.62 -1.98 9.80
C LEU A 73 0.93 -3.35 9.74
N PHE A 74 1.64 -4.43 9.42
CA PHE A 74 1.01 -5.74 9.23
C PHE A 74 0.24 -6.19 10.48
N LYS A 75 0.79 -6.00 11.69
CA LYS A 75 0.10 -6.33 12.95
C LYS A 75 -1.18 -5.52 13.15
N ILE A 76 -1.18 -4.26 12.72
CA ILE A 76 -2.36 -3.40 12.80
C ILE A 76 -3.40 -3.91 11.80
N VAL A 77 -2.99 -4.27 10.58
CA VAL A 77 -3.89 -4.84 9.58
C VAL A 77 -4.49 -6.17 10.05
N GLU A 78 -3.69 -7.06 10.66
CA GLU A 78 -4.17 -8.32 11.27
C GLU A 78 -5.26 -8.08 12.33
N GLN A 79 -5.12 -7.02 13.13
CA GLN A 79 -6.14 -6.66 14.13
C GLN A 79 -7.43 -6.13 13.49
N ILE A 80 -7.32 -5.38 12.39
CA ILE A 80 -8.47 -4.79 11.70
C ILE A 80 -9.20 -5.82 10.83
N LEU A 81 -8.46 -6.75 10.20
CA LEU A 81 -8.95 -7.74 9.24
C LEU A 81 -8.55 -9.16 9.68
N PRO A 82 -9.06 -9.68 10.81
CA PRO A 82 -8.56 -10.92 11.42
C PRO A 82 -8.79 -12.19 10.59
N ASN A 83 -9.65 -12.13 9.57
CA ASN A 83 -9.95 -13.26 8.68
C ASN A 83 -9.07 -13.28 7.41
N GLY A 84 -8.18 -12.30 7.25
CA GLY A 84 -7.25 -12.20 6.14
C GLY A 84 -5.93 -12.94 6.36
N VAL A 85 -5.08 -12.91 5.34
CA VAL A 85 -3.69 -13.38 5.40
C VAL A 85 -2.79 -12.18 5.11
N HIS A 86 -1.87 -11.89 6.03
CA HIS A 86 -1.12 -10.64 6.02
C HIS A 86 0.38 -10.92 6.07
N PHE A 87 1.11 -10.34 5.12
CA PHE A 87 2.56 -10.50 5.04
C PHE A 87 3.25 -9.15 5.04
N ALA A 88 4.40 -9.07 5.72
CA ALA A 88 5.32 -7.95 5.57
C ALA A 88 6.48 -8.32 4.64
N LEU A 89 6.76 -7.48 3.64
CA LEU A 89 7.85 -7.71 2.69
C LEU A 89 9.21 -7.24 3.20
N GLY A 90 9.23 -6.48 4.29
CA GLY A 90 10.44 -5.98 4.92
C GLY A 90 10.43 -6.18 6.43
N GLN A 91 11.62 -6.19 7.01
CA GLN A 91 11.84 -6.27 8.46
C GLN A 91 12.98 -5.34 8.82
N ARG A 92 12.78 -4.56 9.89
CA ARG A 92 13.76 -3.59 10.38
C ARG A 92 15.10 -4.27 10.65
N GLU A 93 16.19 -3.69 10.12
CA GLU A 93 17.58 -4.08 10.40
C GLU A 93 17.89 -5.55 10.07
N ASN A 94 17.21 -6.14 9.08
CA ASN A 94 17.46 -7.53 8.67
C ASN A 94 18.57 -7.61 7.60
N PRO A 95 19.75 -8.21 7.89
CA PRO A 95 20.84 -8.36 6.92
C PRO A 95 20.51 -9.32 5.75
N LYS A 96 19.44 -10.10 5.89
CA LYS A 96 18.92 -11.05 4.90
C LYS A 96 17.61 -10.56 4.27
N ALA A 97 17.46 -9.24 4.08
CA ALA A 97 16.22 -8.63 3.56
C ALA A 97 15.75 -9.24 2.23
N VAL A 98 16.67 -9.58 1.32
CA VAL A 98 16.33 -10.23 0.04
C VAL A 98 15.79 -11.65 0.27
N GLU A 99 16.44 -12.45 1.12
CA GLU A 99 16.00 -13.80 1.46
C GLU A 99 14.60 -13.78 2.11
N LEU A 100 14.39 -12.85 3.05
CA LEU A 100 13.09 -12.60 3.67
C LEU A 100 12.03 -12.30 2.61
N PHE A 101 12.28 -11.30 1.75
CA PHE A 101 11.36 -10.90 0.69
C PHE A 101 10.96 -12.08 -0.20
N LEU A 102 11.94 -12.88 -0.64
CA LEU A 102 11.69 -14.04 -1.52
C LEU A 102 10.92 -15.16 -0.81
N ASN A 103 11.25 -15.45 0.45
CA ASN A 103 10.54 -16.45 1.22
C ASN A 103 9.10 -16.02 1.50
N THR A 104 8.87 -14.73 1.82
CA THR A 104 7.53 -14.17 1.99
C THR A 104 6.70 -14.27 0.71
N LEU A 105 7.27 -13.99 -0.47
CA LEU A 105 6.56 -14.15 -1.75
C LEU A 105 6.22 -15.62 -2.05
N LYS A 106 7.13 -16.55 -1.75
CA LYS A 106 6.87 -18.00 -1.89
C LYS A 106 5.73 -18.44 -0.99
N GLU A 107 5.70 -17.96 0.25
CA GLU A 107 4.61 -18.23 1.20
C GLU A 107 3.29 -17.62 0.72
N ALA A 108 3.28 -16.34 0.35
CA ALA A 108 2.08 -15.68 -0.18
C ALA A 108 1.49 -16.38 -1.42
N ARG A 109 2.33 -17.02 -2.25
CA ARG A 109 1.89 -17.85 -3.38
C ARG A 109 1.10 -19.08 -2.94
N GLN A 110 1.44 -19.69 -1.81
CA GLN A 110 0.65 -20.79 -1.22
C GLN A 110 -0.74 -20.33 -0.78
N HIS A 111 -0.92 -19.02 -0.55
CA HIS A 111 -2.20 -18.37 -0.24
C HIS A 111 -2.89 -17.74 -1.47
N GLY A 112 -2.45 -18.06 -2.68
CA GLY A 112 -3.13 -17.65 -3.92
C GLY A 112 -2.60 -16.37 -4.57
N LEU A 113 -1.46 -15.82 -4.10
CA LEU A 113 -0.77 -14.76 -4.83
C LEU A 113 -0.26 -15.29 -6.18
N VAL A 114 -0.63 -14.61 -7.27
CA VAL A 114 -0.15 -14.93 -8.62
C VAL A 114 0.77 -13.80 -9.09
N PHE A 115 1.99 -14.17 -9.48
CA PHE A 115 2.97 -13.27 -10.09
C PHE A 115 3.86 -14.02 -11.08
N ASP A 116 4.52 -13.26 -11.96
CA ASP A 116 5.46 -13.80 -12.94
C ASP A 116 6.76 -14.23 -12.26
N GLN A 117 6.92 -15.55 -12.10
CA GLN A 117 8.10 -16.14 -11.48
C GLN A 117 9.35 -15.95 -12.35
N GLN A 118 9.21 -16.06 -13.67
CA GLN A 118 10.34 -15.93 -14.58
C GLN A 118 10.92 -14.51 -14.51
N ARG A 119 10.05 -13.50 -14.41
CA ARG A 119 10.48 -12.12 -14.21
C ARG A 119 11.20 -11.93 -12.88
N LEU A 120 10.74 -12.57 -11.81
CA LEU A 120 11.40 -12.50 -10.50
C LEU A 120 12.79 -13.14 -10.55
N ASP A 121 12.91 -14.35 -11.11
CA ASP A 121 14.17 -15.07 -11.24
C ASP A 121 15.19 -14.27 -12.06
N THR A 122 14.75 -13.65 -13.17
CA THR A 122 15.59 -12.79 -14.01
C THR A 122 16.18 -11.61 -13.20
N ILE A 123 15.40 -10.98 -12.32
CA ILE A 123 15.87 -9.84 -11.51
C ILE A 123 16.93 -10.28 -10.49
N LEU A 124 16.88 -11.52 -10.00
CA LEU A 124 17.77 -12.04 -8.96
C LEU A 124 19.12 -12.55 -9.49
N GLU A 125 19.21 -12.80 -10.79
CA GLU A 125 20.45 -13.22 -11.45
C GLU A 125 21.41 -12.03 -11.76
N TYR A 126 20.95 -10.79 -11.59
CA TYR A 126 21.73 -9.55 -11.73
C TYR A 126 22.06 -8.92 -10.37
#